data_AF-A0A2N2G5F4-F1
#
_entry.id   AF-A0A2N2G5F4-F1
#
_cell.length_a   1.000
_cell.length_b   1.000
_cell.length_c   1.000
_cell.angle_alpha   90.00
_cell.angle_beta   90.00
_cell.angle_gamma   90.00
#
_symmetry.space_group_name_H-M   'P 1'
#
loop_
_entity.id
_entity.type
_entity.pdbx_description
1 polymer ?
#
loop_
_entity_poly.entity_id
_entity_poly.type
_entity_poly.pdbx_seq_one_letter_code
_entity_poly.pdbx_strand_id
1 'polypeptide(L)' 'CVSCLTCVRVCPWRIPKIDGQGKAAIDPQECRGCGICPSECPAQAIRLNESEDERLIAACGANK' A
#
# COMPACT_ATOMS: atom_id res chain seq x y z
N CYS A 1 -10.74 2.60 -3.75
CA CYS A 1 -10.48 1.50 -4.71
C CYS A 1 -11.50 1.61 -5.83
N VAL A 2 -11.10 1.40 -7.08
CA VAL A 2 -11.99 1.44 -8.28
C VAL A 2 -12.05 0.09 -9.00
N SER A 3 -11.63 -0.97 -8.32
CA SER A 3 -11.71 -2.36 -8.83
C SER A 3 -10.99 -2.60 -10.17
N CYS A 4 -10.01 -1.77 -10.54
CA CYS A 4 -9.26 -1.88 -11.81
C CYS A 4 -8.30 -3.07 -11.90
N LEU A 5 -8.15 -3.84 -10.81
CA LEU A 5 -7.28 -5.01 -10.69
C LEU A 5 -5.78 -4.76 -10.91
N THR A 6 -5.33 -3.50 -11.02
CA THR A 6 -3.90 -3.20 -11.22
C THR A 6 -3.05 -3.76 -10.09
N CYS A 7 -3.44 -3.56 -8.82
CA CYS A 7 -2.72 -4.08 -7.65
C CYS A 7 -2.54 -5.61 -7.69
N VAL A 8 -3.52 -6.36 -8.19
CA VAL A 8 -3.46 -7.83 -8.33
C VAL A 8 -2.46 -8.23 -9.42
N ARG A 9 -2.43 -7.49 -10.54
CA ARG A 9 -1.58 -7.79 -11.70
C ARG A 9 -0.11 -7.45 -11.47
N VAL A 10 0.17 -6.35 -10.77
CA VAL A 10 1.55 -5.88 -10.57
C VAL A 10 2.25 -6.52 -9.38
N CYS A 11 1.50 -7.16 -8.46
CA CYS A 11 2.09 -7.79 -7.29
C CYS A 11 2.81 -9.10 -7.68
N PRO A 12 4.15 -9.22 -7.49
CA PRO A 12 4.89 -10.43 -7.82
C PRO A 12 4.41 -11.66 -7.02
N TRP A 13 3.90 -11.43 -5.80
CA TRP A 13 3.42 -12.46 -4.89
C TRP A 13 1.90 -12.68 -4.97
N ARG A 14 1.18 -11.94 -5.82
CA ARG A 14 -0.29 -12.07 -6.00
C ARG A 14 -1.11 -12.00 -4.70
N ILE A 15 -0.68 -11.15 -3.77
CA ILE A 15 -1.31 -11.00 -2.45
C ILE A 15 -2.62 -10.22 -2.51
N PRO A 16 -2.75 -9.10 -3.25
CA PRO A 16 -3.99 -8.34 -3.31
C PRO A 16 -5.12 -9.19 -3.90
N LYS A 17 -6.27 -9.22 -3.22
CA LYS A 17 -7.49 -9.90 -3.65
C LYS A 17 -8.65 -8.92 -3.67
N ILE A 18 -9.68 -9.20 -4.46
CA ILE A 18 -10.91 -8.41 -4.45
C ILE A 18 -11.91 -9.05 -3.50
N ASP A 19 -12.42 -8.26 -2.56
CA ASP A 19 -13.44 -8.70 -1.61
C ASP A 19 -14.85 -8.72 -2.22
N GLY A 20 -15.83 -9.20 -1.44
CA GLY A 20 -17.24 -9.24 -1.87
C GLY A 20 -17.88 -7.86 -2.08
N GLN A 21 -17.20 -6.76 -1.71
CA GLN A 21 -17.64 -5.39 -1.93
C GLN A 21 -16.93 -4.75 -3.13
N GLY A 22 -16.14 -5.52 -3.89
CA GLY A 22 -15.38 -5.05 -5.04
C GLY A 22 -14.14 -4.24 -4.67
N LYS A 23 -13.73 -4.19 -3.39
CA LYS A 23 -12.53 -3.45 -2.97
C LYS A 23 -11.32 -4.36 -2.93
N ALA A 24 -10.14 -3.75 -3.03
CA ALA A 24 -8.89 -4.50 -2.93
C ALA A 24 -8.55 -4.68 -1.45
N ALA A 25 -8.40 -5.94 -1.03
CA ALA A 25 -7.95 -6.36 0.28
C ALA A 25 -6.53 -6.93 0.16
N ILE A 26 -5.63 -6.49 1.03
CA ILE A 26 -4.23 -6.93 1.08
C ILE A 26 -3.98 -7.43 2.49
N ASP A 27 -3.52 -8.66 2.64
CA ASP A 27 -3.13 -9.22 3.93
C ASP A 27 -1.75 -8.65 4.34
N PRO A 28 -1.65 -7.88 5.43
CA PRO A 28 -0.36 -7.33 5.90
C PRO A 28 0.64 -8.41 6.31
N GLN A 29 0.20 -9.60 6.70
CA GLN A 29 1.09 -10.70 7.12
C GLN A 29 1.79 -11.34 5.92
N GLU A 30 1.12 -11.39 4.77
CA GLU A 30 1.71 -11.89 3.53
C GLU A 30 2.47 -10.78 2.77
N CYS A 31 2.04 -9.52 2.93
CA CYS A 31 2.61 -8.36 2.25
C CYS A 31 4.09 -8.13 2.60
N ARG A 32 4.94 -8.13 1.57
CA ARG A 32 6.38 -7.86 1.70
C ARG A 32 6.73 -6.37 1.77
N GLY A 33 5.73 -5.47 1.69
CA GLY A 33 5.97 -4.03 1.76
C GLY A 33 6.72 -3.42 0.55
N CYS A 34 6.75 -4.09 -0.61
CA CYS A 34 7.58 -3.66 -1.77
C CYS A 34 7.21 -2.31 -2.42
N GLY A 35 6.06 -1.72 -2.11
CA GLY A 35 5.66 -0.40 -2.65
C GLY A 35 5.11 -0.37 -4.08
N ILE A 36 5.10 -1.47 -4.83
CA ILE A 36 4.62 -1.45 -6.24
C ILE A 36 3.12 -1.12 -6.32
N CYS A 37 2.29 -1.82 -5.54
CA CYS A 37 0.84 -1.67 -5.62
C CYS A 37 0.29 -0.27 -5.23
N PRO A 38 0.79 0.47 -4.22
CA PRO A 38 0.39 1.84 -4.00
C PRO A 38 0.85 2.80 -5.11
N SER A 39 2.05 2.62 -5.65
CA SER A 39 2.59 3.47 -6.73
C SER A 39 1.81 3.34 -8.04
N GLU A 40 1.39 2.11 -8.37
CA GLU A 40 0.64 1.82 -9.60
C GLU A 40 -0.88 2.02 -9.45
N CYS A 41 -1.37 2.38 -8.25
CA CYS A 41 -2.81 2.52 -8.04
C CYS A 41 -3.31 3.87 -8.60
N PRO A 42 -4.11 3.90 -9.69
CA PRO A 42 -4.58 5.15 -10.27
C PRO A 42 -5.54 5.91 -9.34
N ALA A 43 -6.24 5.18 -8.47
CA ALA A 43 -7.13 5.75 -7.46
C ALA A 43 -6.41 6.07 -6.14
N GLN A 44 -5.09 5.86 -6.07
CA GLN A 44 -4.26 6.04 -4.88
C GLN A 44 -4.90 5.44 -3.60
N ALA A 45 -5.57 4.30 -3.73
CA ALA A 45 -6.39 3.72 -2.67
C ALA A 45 -5.61 2.84 -1.68
N ILE A 46 -4.34 2.56 -1.97
CA ILE A 46 -3.46 1.73 -1.15
C ILE A 46 -2.43 2.66 -0.52
N ARG A 47 -2.12 2.44 0.76
CA ARG A 47 -1.07 3.12 1.52
C ARG A 47 -0.22 2.05 2.19
N LEU A 48 1.09 2.22 2.14
CA LEU A 48 1.98 1.47 3.02
C LEU A 48 2.02 2.21 4.35
N ASN A 49 1.96 1.46 5.43
CA ASN A 49 2.16 2.01 6.76
C ASN A 49 3.66 2.25 6.88
N GLU A 50 4.08 3.51 6.74
CA GLU A 50 5.44 3.95 7.04
C GLU A 50 5.69 3.66 8.52
N SER A 51 6.78 2.96 8.82
CA SER A 51 7.18 2.64 10.19
C SER A 51 7.36 3.92 11.00
N GLU A 52 7.25 3.80 12.31
CA GLU A 52 7.31 4.91 13.27
C GLU A 52 8.58 5.78 13.13
N ASP A 53 9.61 5.28 12.45
CA ASP A 53 10.85 5.98 12.12
C ASP A 53 10.63 7.27 11.31
N GLU A 54 9.69 7.29 10.35
CA GLU A 54 9.39 8.50 9.55
C GLU A 54 8.77 9.61 10.43
N ARG A 55 8.01 9.21 11.46
CA ARG A 55 7.42 10.15 12.43
C ARG A 55 8.48 10.72 13.39
N LEU A 56 9.51 9.95 13.72
CA LEU A 56 10.63 10.43 14.54
C LEU A 56 11.54 11.39 13.76
N ILE A 57 11.74 11.16 12.46
CA ILE A 57 12.49 12.09 11.60
C ILE A 57 11.72 13.41 11.41
N ALA A 58 10.39 13.36 11.33
CA ALA A 58 9.55 14.57 11.33
C ALA A 58 9.59 15.34 12.68
N ALA A 59 9.71 14.64 13.81
CA ALA A 59 9.83 15.26 15.13
C ALA A 59 11.22 15.82 15.42
N CYS A 60 12.28 15.25 14.83
CA CYS A 60 13.67 15.70 15.03
C CYS A 60 14.22 16.61 13.91
N GLY A 61 13.36 17.03 12.98
CA GLY A 61 13.73 17.84 11.81
C GLY A 61 13.25 19.29 11.81
N ALA A 62 12.72 19.81 12.91
CA ALA A 62 12.37 21.23 13.05
C ALA A 62 13.48 21.99 13.80
N ASN A 63 14.65 22.12 13.16
CA ASN A 63 15.56 23.24 13.43
C ASN A 63 15.58 24.14 12.18
N LYS A 64 14.85 25.26 12.26
CA LYS A 64 15.28 26.53 11.71
C LYS A 64 14.92 27.63 12.70
#